data_AF-A0A968MVE8-F1
#
_entry.id   AF-A0A968MVE8-F1
#
_cell.length_a   1.000
_cell.length_b   1.000
_cell.length_c   1.000
_cell.angle_alpha   90.00
_cell.angle_beta   90.00
_cell.angle_gamma   90.00
#
_symmetry.space_group_name_H-M   'P 1'
#
loop_
_entity.id
_entity.type
_entity.pdbx_description
1 polymer ?
#
loop_
_entity_poly.entity_id
_entity_poly.type
_entity_poly.pdbx_seq_one_letter_code
_entity_poly.pdbx_strand_id
1 'polypeptide(L)'
;MENKVDTASKRIIEDGDHLYLPKNITYTDKLLLDHRHKVFTFEFAALRFDMPERCTFMYKMEGFEDDWNIAGHRPYATYTNLRP
;
A
#
# COMPACT_ATOMS: atom_id res chain seq x y z
N MET A 1 -16.67 0.33 28.01
CA MET A 1 -15.35 0.56 27.39
C MET A 1 -15.62 0.77 25.91
N GLU A 2 -15.54 2.02 25.49
CA GLU A 2 -16.06 2.47 24.20
C GLU A 2 -15.01 2.23 23.12
N ASN A 3 -15.31 1.31 22.20
CA ASN A 3 -14.53 1.09 21.00
C ASN A 3 -14.64 2.35 20.13
N LYS A 4 -13.62 3.22 20.21
CA LYS A 4 -13.39 4.24 19.19
C LYS A 4 -13.08 3.51 17.89
N VAL A 5 -14.11 3.27 17.09
CA VAL A 5 -13.96 2.88 15.69
C VAL A 5 -13.15 4.01 15.04
N ASP A 6 -11.90 3.70 14.69
CA ASP A 6 -10.96 4.60 14.03
C ASP A 6 -11.61 5.17 12.76
N THR A 7 -12.19 6.35 12.89
CA THR A 7 -13.10 6.96 11.90
C THR A 7 -12.37 7.39 10.62
N ALA A 8 -11.03 7.36 10.62
CA ALA A 8 -10.18 7.73 9.49
C ALA A 8 -9.87 6.57 8.54
N SER A 9 -10.08 5.32 8.96
CA SER A 9 -9.77 4.16 8.13
C SER A 9 -10.85 3.95 7.07
N LYS A 10 -10.48 4.03 5.80
CA LYS A 10 -11.41 3.89 4.69
C LYS A 10 -11.29 2.49 4.08
N ARG A 11 -12.46 1.85 3.84
CA ARG A 11 -12.55 0.56 3.13
C ARG A 11 -12.65 0.80 1.63
N ILE A 12 -12.18 -0.15 0.84
CA ILE A 12 -12.39 -0.18 -0.61
C ILE A 12 -13.90 -0.29 -0.88
N ILE A 13 -14.39 0.45 -1.88
CA ILE A 13 -15.76 0.37 -2.39
C ILE A 13 -15.77 -0.63 -3.55
N GLU A 14 -16.58 -1.68 -3.42
CA GLU A 14 -16.83 -2.69 -4.47
C GLU A 14 -18.09 -2.30 -5.26
N ASP A 15 -17.98 -2.21 -6.58
CA ASP A 15 -19.11 -1.99 -7.51
C ASP A 15 -18.95 -2.93 -8.71
N GLY A 16 -19.67 -4.05 -8.67
CA GLY A 16 -19.47 -5.17 -9.59
C GLY A 16 -18.03 -5.68 -9.51
N ASP A 17 -17.34 -5.64 -10.65
CA ASP A 17 -15.93 -6.06 -10.78
C ASP A 17 -14.93 -4.92 -10.52
N HIS A 18 -15.41 -3.71 -10.18
CA HIS A 18 -14.56 -2.55 -9.95
C HIS A 18 -14.34 -2.28 -8.46
N LEU A 19 -13.10 -1.91 -8.13
CA LEU A 19 -12.69 -1.49 -6.79
C LEU A 19 -12.32 0.00 -6.82
N TYR A 20 -12.93 0.79 -5.94
CA TYR A 20 -12.65 2.22 -5.81
C TYR A 20 -12.09 2.56 -4.44
N LEU A 21 -11.11 3.46 -4.44
CA LEU A 21 -10.67 4.13 -3.23
C LEU A 21 -11.61 5.33 -2.96
N PRO A 22 -12.16 5.47 -1.74
CA PRO A 22 -13.05 6.58 -1.41
C PRO A 22 -12.32 7.93 -1.32
N LYS A 23 -10.99 7.92 -1.33
CA LYS A 23 -10.11 9.08 -1.36
C LYS A 23 -8.94 8.77 -2.27
N ASN A 24 -8.41 9.79 -2.95
CA ASN A 24 -7.19 9.63 -3.75
C ASN A 24 -6.05 9.06 -2.88
N ILE A 25 -5.28 8.13 -3.43
CA ILE A 25 -4.23 7.38 -2.71
C ILE A 25 -3.18 8.30 -2.10
N THR A 26 -2.83 9.40 -2.76
CA THR A 26 -1.86 10.40 -2.27
C THR A 26 -2.29 11.06 -0.96
N TYR A 27 -3.59 11.05 -0.66
CA TYR A 27 -4.15 11.61 0.57
C TYR A 27 -4.74 10.53 1.49
N THR A 28 -4.49 9.25 1.23
CA THR A 28 -5.03 8.14 2.02
C THR A 28 -4.00 7.66 3.02
N ASP A 29 -4.22 7.94 4.30
CA ASP A 29 -3.29 7.54 5.37
C ASP A 29 -3.44 6.06 5.76
N LYS A 30 -4.65 5.51 5.63
CA LYS A 30 -5.00 4.14 6.02
C LYS A 30 -6.00 3.54 5.04
N LEU A 31 -5.69 2.33 4.57
CA LEU A 31 -6.56 1.52 3.73
C LEU A 31 -6.83 0.18 4.42
N LEU A 32 -8.11 -0.15 4.60
CA LEU A 32 -8.51 -1.45 5.13
C LEU A 32 -8.83 -2.40 3.99
N LEU A 33 -8.01 -3.44 3.86
CA LEU A 33 -8.22 -4.52 2.91
C LEU A 33 -9.07 -5.64 3.53
N ASP A 34 -9.93 -6.22 2.72
CA ASP A 34 -10.69 -7.41 3.09
C ASP A 34 -9.84 -8.66 2.89
N HIS A 35 -10.08 -9.73 3.65
CA HIS A 35 -9.40 -11.02 3.52
C HIS A 35 -9.52 -11.66 2.12
N ARG A 36 -10.51 -11.23 1.31
CA ARG A 36 -10.63 -11.60 -0.10
C ARG A 36 -9.55 -10.97 -0.99
N HIS A 37 -8.99 -9.82 -0.59
CA HIS A 37 -7.89 -9.14 -1.29
C HIS A 37 -6.53 -9.76 -0.91
N LYS A 38 -6.29 -10.98 -1.40
CA LYS A 38 -5.11 -11.79 -1.02
C LYS A 38 -3.78 -11.31 -1.61
N VAL A 39 -3.85 -10.46 -2.63
CA VAL A 39 -2.69 -9.94 -3.34
C VAL A 39 -2.90 -8.46 -3.56
N PHE A 40 -1.87 -7.66 -3.26
CA PHE A 40 -1.83 -6.26 -3.63
C PHE A 40 -0.41 -5.83 -3.95
N THR A 41 -0.31 -4.81 -4.80
CA THR A 41 0.95 -4.18 -5.18
C THR A 41 0.87 -2.70 -4.85
N PHE A 42 1.89 -2.17 -4.20
CA PHE A 42 2.09 -0.73 -4.10
C PHE A 42 3.09 -0.30 -5.15
N GLU A 43 2.74 0.73 -5.92
CA GLU A 43 3.67 1.45 -6.79
C GLU A 43 3.98 2.81 -6.17
N PHE A 44 5.24 3.25 -6.28
CA PHE A 44 5.73 4.49 -5.70
C PHE A 44 6.69 5.19 -6.65
N ALA A 45 6.69 6.51 -6.64
CA ALA A 45 7.58 7.32 -7.47
C ALA A 45 8.38 8.28 -6.62
N ALA A 46 9.67 8.42 -6.93
CA ALA A 46 10.50 9.50 -6.42
C ALA A 46 10.51 10.65 -7.44
N LEU A 47 10.30 11.88 -6.98
CA LEU A 47 10.37 13.08 -7.80
C LEU A 47 11.84 13.43 -8.10
N ARG A 48 12.40 12.76 -9.10
CA ARG A 48 13.74 13.04 -9.64
C ARG A 48 13.67 13.13 -11.16
N PHE A 49 13.68 14.36 -11.68
CA PHE A 49 13.46 14.64 -13.10
C PHE A 49 14.74 14.63 -13.93
N ASP A 50 15.88 14.91 -13.31
CA ASP A 50 17.19 15.00 -13.97
C ASP A 50 17.80 13.62 -14.23
N MET A 51 17.62 12.68 -13.30
CA MET A 51 18.22 11.34 -13.34
C MET A 51 17.32 10.30 -12.65
N PRO A 52 16.09 10.04 -13.16
CA PRO A 52 15.14 9.10 -12.55
C PRO A 52 15.71 7.68 -12.41
N GLU A 53 16.59 7.26 -13.33
CA GLU A 53 17.28 5.97 -13.31
C GLU A 53 18.23 5.82 -12.12
N ARG A 54 18.61 6.91 -11.45
CA ARG A 54 19.42 6.88 -10.24
C ARG A 54 18.61 6.75 -8.96
N CYS A 55 17.28 6.70 -9.04
CA CYS A 55 16.43 6.40 -7.89
C CYS A 55 16.58 4.92 -7.53
N THR A 56 16.93 4.68 -6.27
CA THR A 56 16.91 3.34 -5.69
C THR A 56 15.93 3.33 -4.53
N PHE A 57 15.20 2.23 -4.42
CA PHE A 57 14.10 2.09 -3.49
C PHE A 57 14.36 0.93 -2.54
N MET A 58 13.91 1.13 -1.31
CA MET A 58 13.79 0.10 -0.30
C MET A 58 12.40 0.22 0.31
N TYR A 59 11.81 -0.90 0.70
CA TYR A 59 10.50 -0.92 1.34
C TYR A 59 10.47 -1.94 2.47
N LYS A 60 9.57 -1.72 3.42
CA LYS A 60 9.33 -2.61 4.56
C LYS A 60 7.87 -2.47 4.98
N MET A 61 7.21 -3.59 5.27
CA MET A 61 5.93 -3.63 5.96
C MET A 61 6.19 -3.94 7.43
N GLU A 62 5.97 -2.93 8.26
CA GLU A 62 6.10 -3.09 9.71
C GLU A 62 5.15 -4.18 10.23
N GLY A 63 5.69 -5.09 11.04
CA GLY A 63 4.96 -6.24 11.57
C GLY A 63 4.91 -7.46 10.63
N PHE A 64 5.40 -7.34 9.39
CA PHE A 64 5.56 -8.48 8.48
C PHE A 64 7.03 -8.81 8.21
N GLU A 65 7.87 -7.82 7.92
CA GLU A 65 9.32 -8.01 7.83
C GLU A 65 10.09 -7.41 9.01
N ASP A 66 11.24 -8.02 9.32
CA ASP A 66 12.21 -7.50 10.30
C ASP A 66 13.18 -6.50 9.66
N ASP A 67 13.55 -6.70 8.40
CA ASP A 67 14.53 -5.91 7.65
C ASP A 67 13.95 -5.22 6.41
N TRP A 68 14.70 -4.28 5.84
CA TRP A 68 14.34 -3.60 4.59
C TRP A 68 14.52 -4.50 3.37
N ASN A 69 13.51 -4.54 2.50
CA ASN A 69 13.63 -5.14 1.18
C ASN A 69 14.31 -4.17 0.22
N ILE A 70 15.41 -4.59 -0.39
CA ILE A 70 16.15 -3.78 -1.38
C ILE A 70 15.53 -4.00 -2.76
N ALA A 71 14.80 -3.00 -3.26
CA ALA A 71 14.12 -3.06 -4.56
C ALA A 71 14.98 -2.55 -5.72
N GLY A 72 16.05 -1.81 -5.42
CA GLY A 72 16.90 -1.17 -6.44
C GLY A 72 16.05 -0.19 -7.27
N HIS A 73 16.04 -0.33 -8.59
CA HIS A 73 15.28 0.55 -9.48
C HIS A 73 13.81 0.16 -9.65
N ARG A 74 13.30 -0.86 -8.95
CA ARG A 74 11.89 -1.27 -9.06
C ARG A 74 11.00 -0.38 -8.18
N PRO A 75 10.08 0.40 -8.76
CA PRO A 75 9.21 1.32 -8.04
C PRO A 75 7.96 0.64 -7.48
N TYR A 76 8.04 -0.66 -7.12
CA TYR A 76 6.88 -1.39 -6.63
C TYR A 76 7.24 -2.50 -5.64
N ALA A 77 6.25 -2.85 -4.82
CA ALA A 77 6.30 -3.96 -3.87
C ALA A 77 4.99 -4.74 -3.96
N THR A 78 5.07 -6.07 -4.11
CA THR A 78 3.91 -6.96 -4.16
C THR A 78 3.87 -7.83 -2.92
N TYR A 79 2.75 -7.78 -2.20
CA TYR A 79 2.49 -8.67 -1.08
C TYR A 79 1.43 -9.68 -1.48
N THR A 80 1.68 -10.94 -1.13
CA THR A 80 0.78 -12.06 -1.41
C THR A 80 0.55 -12.84 -0.12
N ASN A 81 -0.66 -13.41 0.03
CA ASN A 81 -1.00 -14.34 1.10
C ASN A 81 -0.72 -13.80 2.51
N LEU A 82 -0.98 -12.50 2.74
CA LEU A 82 -0.94 -11.96 4.10
C LEU A 82 -2.00 -12.66 4.96
N ARG A 83 -1.58 -13.09 6.14
CA ARG A 83 -2.48 -13.71 7.12
C ARG A 83 -3.40 -12.61 7.69
N PRO A 84 -4.72 -12.86 7.82
CA PRO A 84 -5.68 -11.90 8.38
C PRO A 84 -5.39 -11.53 9.84
#